data_AF-I1C6I2-F1
#
_entry.id   AF-I1C6I2-F1
#
_cell.length_a   1.000
_cell.length_b   1.000
_cell.length_c   1.000
_cell.angle_alpha   90.00
_cell.angle_beta   90.00
_cell.angle_gamma   90.00
#
_symmetry.space_group_name_H-M   'P 1'
#
loop_
_entity.id
_entity.type
_entity.pdbx_description
1 polymer ?
#
loop_
_entity_poly.entity_id
_entity_poly.type
_entity_poly.pdbx_seq_one_letter_code
_entity_poly.pdbx_strand_id
1 'polypeptide(L)'
;MRTYITDTKCKYKHPYPIGYRATKSHFGNDYTMGITLSPEGEPVFTVQINSTTFNGKTPTAPWTEACIRSRSSSTRVSGPLFFGFSDPVTMHLIEKMKGYKEASLPEDSNENGI
;
A
#
# COMPACT_ATOMS: atom_id res chain seq x y z
N MET A 1 10.64 16.03 -2.66
CA MET A 1 9.39 15.47 -2.13
C MET A 1 9.42 13.97 -2.42
N ARG A 2 9.40 13.12 -1.39
CA ARG A 2 9.55 11.66 -1.53
C ARG A 2 8.28 11.09 -2.17
N THR A 3 8.42 10.28 -3.23
CA THR A 3 7.27 9.82 -4.03
C THR A 3 6.97 8.31 -3.86
N TYR A 4 7.95 7.50 -3.39
CA TYR A 4 7.82 6.04 -3.22
C TYR A 4 8.83 5.49 -2.19
N ILE A 5 8.52 4.37 -1.53
CA ILE A 5 9.41 3.64 -0.61
C ILE A 5 9.23 2.13 -0.85
N THR A 6 10.31 1.34 -0.80
CA THR A 6 10.29 -0.13 -0.89
C THR A 6 10.67 -0.78 0.44
N ASP A 7 9.89 -1.75 0.90
CA ASP A 7 10.27 -2.61 2.04
C ASP A 7 11.39 -3.58 1.63
N THR A 8 12.50 -3.59 2.38
CA THR A 8 13.71 -4.37 2.08
C THR A 8 13.54 -5.89 2.18
N LYS A 9 12.39 -6.40 2.63
CA LYS A 9 12.11 -7.83 2.80
C LYS A 9 11.11 -8.40 1.78
N CYS A 10 10.60 -7.61 0.84
CA CYS A 10 9.66 -8.09 -0.17
C CYS A 10 10.35 -8.47 -1.48
N LYS A 11 10.14 -9.73 -1.92
CA LYS A 11 10.66 -10.30 -3.18
C LYS A 11 10.23 -9.54 -4.44
N TYR A 12 9.19 -8.71 -4.34
CA TYR A 12 8.69 -7.83 -5.39
C TYR A 12 8.69 -6.39 -4.89
N LYS A 13 9.61 -5.58 -5.42
CA LYS A 13 9.66 -4.13 -5.20
C LYS A 13 8.55 -3.47 -6.01
N HIS A 14 7.29 -3.58 -5.58
CA HIS A 14 6.23 -2.76 -6.13
C HIS A 14 6.32 -1.38 -5.48
N PRO A 15 6.66 -0.31 -6.24
CA PRO A 15 6.63 1.01 -5.67
C PRO A 15 5.18 1.39 -5.40
N TYR A 16 4.88 1.65 -4.13
CA TYR A 16 3.56 2.03 -3.69
C TYR A 16 3.41 3.56 -3.78
N PRO A 17 2.60 4.10 -4.71
CA PRO A 17 2.49 5.54 -4.90
C PRO A 17 1.82 6.20 -3.69
N ILE A 18 2.47 7.20 -3.11
CA ILE A 18 1.83 8.05 -2.10
C ILE A 18 0.68 8.83 -2.76
N GLY A 19 -0.46 8.90 -2.09
CA GLY A 19 -1.68 9.51 -2.62
C GLY A 19 -2.54 8.55 -3.45
N TYR A 20 -2.12 7.29 -3.60
CA TYR A 20 -2.96 6.25 -4.21
C TYR A 20 -4.34 6.21 -3.56
N ARG A 21 -5.38 6.06 -4.38
CA ARG A 21 -6.76 5.86 -3.94
C ARG A 21 -7.43 4.86 -4.86
N ALA A 22 -8.15 3.91 -4.27
CA ALA A 22 -8.95 2.95 -5.00
C ALA A 22 -10.18 2.56 -4.18
N THR A 23 -11.22 2.08 -4.85
CA THR A 23 -12.41 1.52 -4.21
C THR A 23 -12.57 0.06 -4.60
N LYS A 24 -13.10 -0.76 -3.68
CA LYS A 24 -13.38 -2.17 -3.93
C LYS A 24 -14.65 -2.61 -3.22
N SER A 25 -15.58 -3.17 -3.99
CA SER A 25 -16.73 -3.87 -3.44
C SER A 25 -16.35 -5.31 -3.09
N HIS A 26 -16.47 -5.69 -1.83
CA HIS A 26 -16.18 -7.05 -1.35
C HIS A 26 -16.98 -7.39 -0.09
N PHE A 27 -17.32 -8.66 0.13
CA PHE A 27 -18.13 -9.09 1.28
C PHE A 27 -19.44 -8.29 1.50
N GLY A 28 -20.03 -7.77 0.42
CA GLY A 28 -21.23 -6.92 0.49
C GLY A 28 -20.99 -5.50 1.01
N ASN A 29 -19.73 -5.06 1.11
CA ASN A 29 -19.35 -3.71 1.53
C ASN A 29 -18.49 -3.03 0.46
N ASP A 30 -18.52 -1.70 0.46
CA ASP A 30 -17.61 -0.88 -0.33
C ASP A 30 -16.48 -0.35 0.53
N TYR A 31 -15.26 -0.70 0.16
CA TYR A 31 -14.04 -0.29 0.83
C TYR A 31 -13.36 0.81 0.02
N THR A 32 -12.98 1.89 0.70
CA THR A 32 -12.07 2.91 0.15
C THR A 32 -10.67 2.66 0.67
N MET A 33 -9.72 2.49 -0.24
CA MET A 33 -8.33 2.23 0.07
C MET A 33 -7.48 3.45 -0.25
N GLY A 34 -6.40 3.64 0.51
CA GLY A 34 -5.48 4.74 0.28
C GLY A 34 -4.05 4.44 0.73
N ILE A 35 -3.12 5.26 0.25
CA ILE A 35 -1.74 5.31 0.75
C ILE A 35 -1.41 6.77 1.07
N THR A 36 -1.02 7.03 2.31
CA THR A 36 -0.61 8.36 2.79
C THR A 36 0.79 8.31 3.40
N LEU A 37 1.42 9.46 3.61
CA LEU A 37 2.65 9.55 4.40
C LEU A 37 2.31 9.73 5.88
N SER A 38 3.03 9.02 6.75
CA SER A 38 3.06 9.32 8.18
C SER A 38 3.85 10.61 8.45
N PRO A 39 3.74 11.21 9.65
CA PRO A 39 4.59 12.33 10.04
C PRO A 39 6.10 12.03 9.96
N GLU A 40 6.49 10.77 10.14
CA GLU A 40 7.87 10.27 10.05
C GLU A 40 8.31 10.00 8.60
N GLY A 41 7.41 10.19 7.62
CA GLY A 41 7.69 9.99 6.21
C GLY A 41 7.61 8.54 5.73
N GLU A 42 6.99 7.64 6.52
CA GLU A 42 6.73 6.25 6.13
C GLU A 42 5.37 6.11 5.41
N PRO A 43 5.20 5.14 4.49
CA PRO A 43 3.91 4.90 3.87
C PRO A 43 2.94 4.25 4.87
N VAL A 44 1.72 4.77 4.90
CA VAL A 44 0.60 4.24 5.68
C VAL A 44 -0.50 3.81 4.72
N PHE A 45 -0.77 2.51 4.71
CA PHE A 45 -1.87 1.93 3.94
C PHE A 45 -3.15 2.06 4.75
N THR A 46 -4.22 2.51 4.12
CA THR A 46 -5.53 2.67 4.74
C THR A 46 -6.60 1.88 4.01
N VAL A 47 -7.53 1.32 4.78
CA VAL A 47 -8.76 0.69 4.29
C VAL A 47 -9.90 1.26 5.12
N GLN A 48 -10.86 1.90 4.47
CA GLN A 48 -12.01 2.52 5.10
C GLN A 48 -13.29 1.80 4.65
N ILE A 49 -14.17 1.53 5.60
CA ILE A 49 -15.53 1.04 5.39
C ILE A 49 -16.46 1.88 6.25
N ASN A 50 -17.47 2.49 5.64
CA ASN A 50 -18.37 3.43 6.33
C ASN A 50 -17.55 4.50 7.10
N SER A 51 -17.73 4.58 8.43
CA SER A 51 -17.01 5.51 9.32
C SER A 51 -15.78 4.89 10.00
N THR A 52 -15.40 3.66 9.66
CA THR A 52 -14.26 2.96 10.28
C THR A 52 -13.08 2.91 9.31
N THR A 53 -11.91 3.34 9.79
CA THR A 53 -10.66 3.29 9.03
C THR A 53 -9.66 2.39 9.73
N PHE A 54 -9.09 1.47 8.97
CA PHE A 54 -7.99 0.59 9.34
C PHE A 54 -6.71 1.10 8.71
N ASN A 55 -5.60 1.04 9.43
CA ASN A 55 -4.29 1.48 8.94
C ASN A 55 -3.22 0.42 9.19
N GLY A 56 -2.14 0.48 8.42
CA GLY A 56 -0.98 -0.39 8.64
C GLY A 56 0.21 -0.02 7.76
N LYS A 57 1.39 -0.53 8.14
CA LYS A 57 2.66 -0.31 7.41
C LYS A 57 2.81 -1.16 6.15
N THR A 58 1.96 -2.18 5.99
CA THR A 58 1.92 -3.04 4.82
C THR A 58 0.51 -3.05 4.23
N PRO A 59 0.33 -3.31 2.93
CA PRO A 59 -1.00 -3.34 2.31
C PRO A 59 -1.90 -4.43 2.90
N THR A 60 -1.32 -5.51 3.44
CA THR A 60 -2.09 -6.62 4.01
C THR A 60 -2.62 -6.30 5.40
N ALA A 61 -1.87 -5.56 6.23
CA ALA A 61 -2.25 -5.25 7.61
C ALA A 61 -3.66 -4.63 7.77
N PRO A 62 -4.03 -3.53 7.07
CA PRO A 62 -5.35 -2.93 7.24
C PRO A 62 -6.48 -3.82 6.69
N TRP A 63 -6.19 -4.66 5.67
CA TRP A 63 -7.16 -5.62 5.14
C TRP A 63 -7.41 -6.78 6.10
N THR A 64 -6.38 -7.27 6.79
CA THR A 64 -6.53 -8.29 7.83
C THR A 64 -7.47 -7.79 8.93
N GLU A 65 -7.25 -6.58 9.45
CA GLU A 65 -8.11 -5.98 10.46
C GLU A 65 -9.55 -5.77 9.96
N ALA A 66 -9.71 -5.27 8.73
CA ALA A 66 -11.02 -5.12 8.11
C ALA A 66 -11.75 -6.47 7.98
N CYS A 67 -11.04 -7.55 7.63
CA CYS A 67 -11.61 -8.89 7.52
C CYS A 67 -12.02 -9.45 8.88
N ILE A 68 -11.18 -9.30 9.91
CA ILE A 68 -11.47 -9.76 11.28
C ILE A 68 -12.75 -9.12 11.82
N ARG A 69 -12.95 -7.82 11.57
CA ARG A 69 -14.18 -7.11 12.00
C ARG A 69 -15.40 -7.38 11.12
N SER A 70 -15.19 -7.88 9.91
CA SER A 70 -16.27 -8.28 9.01
C SER A 70 -16.79 -9.68 9.34
N ARG A 71 -17.87 -10.11 8.68
CA ARG A 71 -18.40 -11.49 8.77
C ARG A 71 -17.45 -12.54 8.15
N SER A 72 -16.30 -12.14 7.63
CA SER A 72 -15.37 -12.96 6.84
C SER A 72 -14.03 -13.21 7.53
N SER A 73 -14.03 -13.30 8.87
CA SER A 73 -12.83 -13.36 9.73
C SER A 73 -11.84 -14.51 9.44
N SER A 74 -12.25 -15.56 8.72
CA SER A 74 -11.39 -16.69 8.33
C SER A 74 -10.73 -16.53 6.95
N THR A 75 -10.99 -15.42 6.24
CA THR A 75 -10.50 -15.27 4.86
C THR A 75 -9.02 -14.92 4.80
N ARG A 76 -8.26 -15.66 3.98
CA ARG A 76 -6.91 -15.26 3.59
C ARG A 76 -6.99 -14.05 2.65
N VAL A 77 -6.41 -12.94 3.10
CA VAL A 77 -6.35 -11.68 2.34
C VAL A 77 -4.95 -11.47 1.76
N SER A 78 -4.91 -11.07 0.49
CA SER A 78 -3.70 -10.53 -0.14
C SER A 78 -3.89 -9.03 -0.32
N GLY A 79 -3.21 -8.25 0.52
CA GLY A 79 -3.26 -6.79 0.46
C GLY A 79 -2.97 -6.24 -0.94
N PRO A 80 -1.85 -6.62 -1.59
CA PRO A 80 -1.54 -6.14 -2.94
C PRO A 80 -2.64 -6.45 -3.97
N LEU A 81 -3.24 -7.63 -3.91
CA LEU A 81 -4.32 -8.01 -4.81
C LEU A 81 -5.60 -7.19 -4.56
N PHE A 82 -5.90 -6.91 -3.29
CA PHE A 82 -7.08 -6.14 -2.93
C PHE A 82 -6.92 -4.67 -3.27
N PHE A 83 -5.73 -4.12 -3.10
CA PHE A 83 -5.39 -2.77 -3.56
C PHE A 83 -5.32 -2.64 -5.08
N GLY A 84 -5.29 -3.76 -5.84
CA GLY A 84 -5.22 -3.73 -7.30
C GLY A 84 -3.79 -3.70 -7.85
N PHE A 85 -2.76 -3.82 -7.01
CA PHE A 85 -1.36 -3.83 -7.46
C PHE A 85 -0.96 -5.11 -8.20
N SER A 86 -1.84 -6.10 -8.28
CA SER A 86 -1.69 -7.28 -9.13
C SER A 86 -2.36 -7.13 -10.51
N ASP A 87 -3.10 -6.04 -10.74
CA ASP A 87 -3.73 -5.77 -12.03
C ASP A 87 -2.69 -5.25 -13.04
N PRO A 88 -2.55 -5.86 -14.23
CA PRO A 88 -1.56 -5.45 -15.22
C PRO A 88 -1.69 -3.99 -15.67
N VAL A 89 -2.92 -3.47 -15.74
CA VAL A 89 -3.15 -2.07 -16.14
C VAL A 89 -2.64 -1.13 -15.05
N THR A 90 -2.98 -1.42 -13.79
CA THR A 90 -2.50 -0.67 -12.63
C THR A 90 -0.98 -0.69 -12.54
N MET A 91 -0.34 -1.85 -12.71
CA MET A 91 1.12 -1.95 -12.74
C MET A 91 1.74 -1.10 -13.85
N HIS A 92 1.21 -1.19 -15.08
CA HIS A 92 1.70 -0.41 -16.23
C HIS A 92 1.52 1.11 -16.04
N LEU A 93 0.45 1.53 -15.36
CA LEU A 93 0.22 2.93 -15.04
C LEU A 93 1.22 3.43 -13.99
N ILE A 94 1.47 2.64 -12.94
CA ILE A 94 2.43 2.96 -11.89
C ILE A 94 3.85 3.03 -12.48
N GLU A 95 4.21 2.12 -13.38
CA GLU A 95 5.50 2.10 -14.10
C GLU A 95 5.78 3.40 -14.87
N LYS A 96 4.72 4.06 -15.37
CA LYS A 96 4.82 5.31 -16.12
C LYS A 96 4.86 6.55 -15.23
N MET A 97 4.66 6.41 -13.92
CA MET A 97 4.68 7.55 -13.00
C MET A 97 6.10 8.08 -12.78
N LYS A 98 6.20 9.41 -12.63
CA LYS A 98 7.47 10.08 -12.31
C LYS A 98 8.01 9.55 -10.98
N GLY A 99 9.29 9.19 -10.93
CA GLY A 99 9.98 8.67 -9.75
C GLY A 99 9.86 7.15 -9.54
N TYR A 100 9.17 6.41 -10.42
CA TYR A 100 9.12 4.95 -10.38
C TYR A 100 10.52 4.31 -10.39
N LYS A 101 11.41 4.82 -11.25
CA LYS A 101 12.81 4.34 -11.35
C LYS A 101 13.61 4.64 -10.08
N GLU A 102 13.37 5.79 -9.46
CA GLU A 102 14.04 6.23 -8.23
C GLU A 102 13.63 5.38 -7.02
N ALA A 103 12.39 4.88 -7.01
CA ALA A 103 11.87 3.99 -5.97
C ALA A 103 12.63 2.65 -5.87
N SER A 104 13.29 2.23 -6.95
CA SER A 104 13.98 0.95 -7.02
C SER A 104 15.42 1.00 -6.49
N LEU A 105 15.96 2.21 -6.34
CA LEU A 105 17.32 2.46 -5.86
C LEU A 105 17.40 2.14 -4.35
N PRO A 106 18.49 1.50 -3.89
CA PRO A 106 18.72 1.34 -2.45
C PRO A 106 18.80 2.73 -1.81
N GLU A 107 18.28 2.88 -0.58
CA GLU A 107 18.53 4.09 0.20
C GLU A 107 20.05 4.23 0.34
N ASP A 108 20.60 5.35 -0.12
CA ASP A 108 22.02 5.65 0.07
C ASP A 108 22.32 5.54 1.57
N SER A 109 23.11 4.52 1.90
CA SER A 109 23.72 4.35 3.21
C SER A 109 24.41 5.66 3.54
N ASN A 110 23.86 6.42 4.49
CA ASN A 110 24.44 7.68 4.92
C ASN A 110 25.87 7.41 5.42
N GLU A 111 26.87 7.72 4.60
CA GLU A 111 28.27 7.86 5.01
C GLU A 111 28.33 9.04 5.99
N ASN A 112 28.06 8.78 7.27
CA ASN A 112 28.56 9.64 8.34
C ASN A 112 30.01 9.23 8.61
N GLY A 113 30.89 9.59 7.67
CA GLY A 113 32.29 9.83 7.96
C GLY A 113 32.45 11.30 8.36
N ILE A 114 32.70 11.52 9.65
CA ILE A 114 33.70 12.43 10.28
C ILE A 114 33.33 12.53 11.77
#